data_AF-A0A817L996-F1
#
_entry.id   AF-A0A817L996-F1
#
_cell.length_a   1.000
_cell.length_b   1.000
_cell.length_c   1.000
_cell.angle_alpha   90.00
_cell.angle_beta   90.00
_cell.angle_gamma   90.00
#
_symmetry.space_group_name_H-M   'P 1'
#
loop_
_entity.id
_entity.type
_entity.pdbx_description
1 polymer ?
#
loop_
_entity_poly.entity_id
_entity_poly.type
_entity_poly.pdbx_seq_one_letter_code
_entity_poly.pdbx_strand_id
1 'polypeptide(L)'
;MERSSNSYQFDPMVSKFASALNIVSGNNAYEFIRLNLPCALPSITTLKNYNQSISLPLRECEFRFDLLKNYLDSVDSSFVYVSTDADDSRCTNEQ
;
A
#
# COMPACT_ATOMS: atom_id res chain seq x y z
N MET A 1 -38.46 -5.99 -5.68
CA MET A 1 -37.19 -6.18 -6.43
C MET A 1 -36.10 -6.47 -5.41
N GLU A 2 -35.80 -7.74 -5.18
CA GLU A 2 -34.63 -8.11 -4.38
C GLU A 2 -33.38 -7.75 -5.18
N ARG A 3 -32.57 -6.83 -4.66
CA ARG A 3 -31.24 -6.56 -5.23
C ARG A 3 -30.39 -7.79 -4.96
N SER A 4 -30.04 -8.55 -6.00
CA SER A 4 -29.02 -9.59 -5.90
C SER A 4 -27.74 -8.94 -5.35
N SER A 5 -27.33 -9.37 -4.15
CA SER A 5 -26.06 -8.97 -3.54
C SER A 5 -24.92 -9.59 -4.34
N ASN A 6 -24.55 -8.97 -5.47
CA ASN A 6 -23.36 -9.32 -6.22
C ASN A 6 -22.14 -8.77 -5.45
N SER A 7 -21.77 -9.47 -4.38
CA SER A 7 -20.50 -9.25 -3.68
C SER A 7 -19.39 -9.97 -4.45
N TYR A 8 -19.02 -9.44 -5.62
CA TYR A 8 -17.81 -9.88 -6.29
C TYR A 8 -16.62 -9.43 -5.44
N GLN A 9 -15.99 -10.39 -4.75
CA GLN A 9 -14.78 -10.17 -3.98
C GLN A 9 -13.59 -10.62 -4.81
N PHE A 10 -12.64 -9.71 -4.99
CA PHE A 10 -11.36 -10.06 -5.59
C PHE A 10 -10.58 -10.96 -4.64
N ASP A 11 -9.81 -11.87 -5.21
CA ASP A 11 -8.86 -12.66 -4.45
C ASP A 11 -7.93 -11.72 -3.63
N PRO A 12 -7.61 -12.05 -2.36
CA PRO A 12 -6.73 -11.22 -1.54
C PRO A 12 -5.36 -10.94 -2.17
N MET A 13 -4.80 -11.90 -2.91
CA MET A 13 -3.53 -11.71 -3.63
C MET A 13 -3.68 -10.71 -4.76
N VAL A 14 -4.80 -10.74 -5.49
CA VAL A 14 -5.09 -9.74 -6.53
C VAL A 14 -5.24 -8.35 -5.92
N SER A 15 -5.94 -8.24 -4.79
CA SER A 15 -6.11 -6.96 -4.08
C SER A 15 -4.77 -6.41 -3.57
N LYS A 16 -3.90 -7.27 -3.03
CA LYS A 16 -2.55 -6.91 -2.59
C LYS A 16 -1.67 -6.47 -3.76
N PHE A 17 -1.68 -7.21 -4.86
CA PHE A 17 -0.97 -6.86 -6.09
C PHE A 17 -1.44 -5.52 -6.65
N ALA A 18 -2.76 -5.34 -6.76
CA ALA A 18 -3.36 -4.10 -7.25
C ALA A 18 -3.00 -2.89 -6.38
N SER A 19 -2.90 -3.08 -5.06
CA SER A 19 -2.49 -2.02 -4.13
C SER A 19 -1.04 -1.62 -4.35
N ALA A 20 -0.13 -2.59 -4.42
CA ALA A 20 1.27 -2.35 -4.75
C ALA A 20 1.43 -1.68 -6.13
N LEU A 21 0.70 -2.16 -7.14
CA LEU A 21 0.71 -1.60 -8.49
C LEU A 21 0.28 -0.13 -8.47
N ASN A 22 -0.83 0.20 -7.80
CA ASN A 22 -1.32 1.57 -7.71
C ASN A 22 -0.33 2.51 -7.00
N ILE A 23 0.36 2.05 -5.96
CA ILE A 23 1.39 2.82 -5.25
C ILE A 23 2.58 3.12 -6.17
N VAL A 24 3.05 2.12 -6.92
CA VAL A 24 4.25 2.24 -7.77
C VAL A 24 3.96 3.01 -9.07
N SER A 25 2.83 2.74 -9.73
CA SER A 25 2.49 3.38 -11.01
C SER A 25 1.82 4.73 -10.85
N GLY A 26 1.24 5.00 -9.67
CA GLY A 26 0.31 6.11 -9.46
C GLY A 26 -1.07 5.85 -10.07
N ASN A 27 -2.04 6.67 -9.66
CA ASN A 27 -3.46 6.48 -9.97
C ASN A 27 -3.76 6.47 -11.48
N ASN A 28 -3.13 7.36 -12.26
CA ASN A 28 -3.46 7.52 -13.68
C ASN A 28 -3.05 6.29 -14.51
N ALA A 29 -1.83 5.79 -14.28
CA ALA A 29 -1.35 4.60 -14.97
C ALA A 29 -2.12 3.35 -14.51
N TYR A 30 -2.46 3.25 -13.22
CA TYR A 30 -3.27 2.16 -12.70
C TYR A 30 -4.64 2.08 -13.38
N GLU A 31 -5.36 3.20 -13.48
CA GLU A 31 -6.66 3.25 -14.15
C GLU A 31 -6.57 2.95 -15.64
N PHE A 32 -5.51 3.44 -16.31
CA PHE A 32 -5.27 3.08 -17.70
C PHE A 32 -5.13 1.55 -17.86
N ILE A 33 -4.32 0.89 -17.03
CA ILE A 33 -4.15 -0.57 -17.09
C ILE A 33 -5.47 -1.28 -16.79
N ARG A 34 -6.20 -0.85 -15.75
CA ARG A 34 -7.49 -1.42 -15.36
C ARG A 34 -8.53 -1.36 -16.48
N LEU A 35 -8.59 -0.24 -17.21
CA LEU A 35 -9.52 -0.07 -18.33
C LEU A 35 -9.16 -0.96 -19.53
N ASN A 36 -7.86 -1.23 -19.74
CA ASN A 36 -7.40 -2.13 -20.80
C ASN A 36 -7.49 -3.62 -20.42
N LEU A 37 -7.68 -3.95 -19.14
CA LEU A 37 -7.83 -5.32 -18.63
C LEU A 37 -9.14 -5.46 -17.84
N PRO A 38 -10.30 -5.59 -18.52
CA PRO A 38 -11.59 -5.66 -17.87
C PRO A 38 -11.64 -6.80 -16.84
N CYS A 39 -12.23 -6.51 -15.67
CA CYS A 39 -12.40 -7.47 -14.56
C CYS A 39 -11.10 -8.02 -13.94
N ALA A 40 -9.91 -7.66 -14.43
CA ALA A 40 -8.65 -8.15 -13.88
C ALA A 40 -8.25 -7.42 -12.60
N LEU A 41 -8.59 -6.13 -12.50
CA LEU A 41 -8.14 -5.25 -11.42
C LEU A 41 -9.32 -4.57 -10.70
N PRO A 42 -9.25 -4.44 -9.36
CA PRO A 42 -10.25 -3.73 -8.59
C PRO A 42 -10.28 -2.23 -8.92
N SER A 43 -11.45 -1.61 -8.73
CA SER A 43 -11.58 -0.16 -8.84
C SER A 43 -10.77 0.57 -7.76
N ILE A 44 -10.37 1.83 -8.00
CA ILE A 44 -9.75 2.67 -6.97
C ILE A 44 -10.57 2.71 -5.67
N THR A 45 -11.89 2.77 -5.75
CA THR A 45 -12.77 2.80 -4.56
C THR A 45 -12.65 1.50 -3.77
N THR A 46 -12.68 0.35 -4.44
CA THR A 46 -12.47 -0.96 -3.82
C THR A 46 -11.09 -1.05 -3.18
N LEU A 47 -10.07 -0.53 -3.86
CA LEU A 47 -8.70 -0.46 -3.38
C LEU A 47 -8.53 0.42 -2.14
N LYS A 48 -9.18 1.59 -2.10
CA LYS A 48 -9.19 2.46 -0.93
C LYS A 48 -9.82 1.77 0.28
N ASN A 49 -10.96 1.12 0.08
CA ASN A 49 -11.64 0.38 1.16
C ASN A 49 -10.77 -0.77 1.66
N TYR A 50 -10.10 -1.50 0.75
CA TYR A 50 -9.15 -2.55 1.09
C TYR A 50 -7.93 -2.00 1.87
N ASN A 51 -7.34 -0.90 1.41
CA ASN A 51 -6.19 -0.29 2.08
C ASN A 51 -6.53 0.30 3.45
N GLN A 52 -7.77 0.74 3.65
CA GLN A 52 -8.29 1.17 4.96
C GLN A 52 -8.58 -0.01 5.88
N SER A 53 -9.01 -1.15 5.34
CA SER A 53 -9.32 -2.34 6.13
C SER A 53 -8.06 -3.10 6.56
N ILE A 54 -7.00 -3.04 5.77
CA ILE A 54 -5.70 -3.52 6.21
C ILE A 54 -5.12 -2.48 7.17
N SER A 55 -4.63 -2.93 8.32
CA SER A 55 -3.75 -2.12 9.18
C SER A 55 -2.45 -1.80 8.43
N LEU A 56 -2.50 -0.83 7.53
CA LEU A 56 -1.38 -0.19 6.86
C LEU A 56 -1.06 1.23 7.36
N PRO A 57 -1.95 2.01 8.01
CA PRO A 57 -1.56 3.33 8.46
C PRO A 57 -0.48 3.19 9.54
N LEU A 58 0.69 3.72 9.26
CA LEU A 58 1.74 3.97 10.24
C LEU A 58 1.40 5.28 10.95
N ARG A 59 1.41 5.28 12.28
CA ARG A 59 1.35 6.54 13.03
C ARG A 59 2.68 7.27 12.90
N GLU A 60 2.66 8.56 13.18
CA GLU A 60 3.88 9.35 13.30
C GLU A 60 4.81 8.70 14.33
N CYS A 61 6.11 8.63 14.02
CA CYS A 61 7.13 7.93 14.81
C CYS A 61 6.91 6.42 15.00
N GLU A 62 6.01 5.78 14.25
CA GLU A 62 5.81 4.33 14.30
C GLU A 62 6.61 3.62 13.21
N PHE A 63 7.33 2.58 13.59
CA PHE A 63 8.08 1.71 12.68
C PHE A 63 7.70 0.25 12.91
N ARG A 64 7.44 -0.50 11.84
CA ARG A 64 7.09 -1.94 11.93
C ARG A 64 8.35 -2.79 12.08
N PHE A 65 9.00 -2.65 13.23
CA PHE A 65 10.24 -3.37 13.54
C PHE A 65 10.04 -4.89 13.47
N ASP A 66 8.90 -5.41 13.91
CA ASP A 66 8.61 -6.84 13.88
C ASP A 66 8.62 -7.42 12.46
N LEU A 67 8.07 -6.68 11.49
CA LEU A 67 8.07 -7.10 10.08
C LEU A 67 9.47 -7.05 9.49
N LEU A 68 10.24 -6.00 9.81
CA LEU A 68 11.63 -5.91 9.38
C LEU A 68 12.45 -7.06 9.95
N LYS A 69 12.31 -7.36 11.25
CA LYS A 69 13.00 -8.45 11.91
C LYS A 69 12.68 -9.80 11.28
N ASN A 70 11.40 -10.11 11.09
CA ASN A 70 10.98 -11.35 10.43
C ASN A 70 11.58 -11.51 9.03
N TYR A 71 11.67 -10.40 8.28
CA TYR A 71 12.32 -10.39 6.98
C TYR A 71 13.83 -10.64 7.08
N LEU A 72 14.52 -9.94 7.97
CA LEU A 72 15.97 -10.11 8.17
C LEU A 72 16.34 -11.53 8.62
N ASP A 73 15.53 -12.11 9.51
CA ASP A 73 15.68 -13.49 9.97
C ASP A 73 15.49 -14.48 8.78
N SER A 74 14.57 -14.19 7.86
CA SER A 74 14.35 -15.03 6.67
C SER A 74 15.46 -14.98 5.62
N VAL A 75 16.23 -13.88 5.59
CA VAL A 75 17.33 -13.67 4.63
C VAL A 75 18.68 -14.00 5.27
N ASP A 76 18.69 -14.47 6.53
CA ASP A 76 19.90 -14.80 7.32
C ASP A 76 20.94 -13.66 7.32
N SER A 77 20.45 -12.43 7.53
CA SER A 77 21.31 -11.24 7.47
C SER A 77 22.19 -11.10 8.71
N SER A 78 23.51 -11.10 8.54
CA SER A 78 24.47 -10.94 9.65
C SER A 78 24.66 -9.49 10.10
N PHE A 79 24.46 -8.52 9.20
CA PHE A 79 24.65 -7.10 9.48
C PHE A 79 23.53 -6.27 8.85
N VAL A 80 23.06 -5.25 9.57
CA VAL A 80 22.00 -4.33 9.14
C VAL A 80 22.45 -2.91 9.42
N TYR A 81 22.39 -2.06 8.40
CA TYR A 81 22.75 -0.65 8.49
C TYR A 81 21.48 0.20 8.38
N VAL A 82 21.33 1.18 9.27
CA VAL A 82 20.19 2.10 9.30
C VAL A 82 20.72 3.52 9.23
N SER A 83 20.23 4.31 8.27
CA SER A 83 20.52 5.73 8.14
C SER A 83 19.27 6.53 8.45
N THR A 84 19.40 7.57 9.28
CA THR A 84 18.37 8.58 9.49
C THR A 84 18.85 9.87 8.85
N ASP A 85 18.09 10.38 7.90
CA ASP A 85 18.26 11.73 7.38
C ASP A 85 17.08 12.58 7.84
N ALA A 86 17.36 13.78 8.34
CA ALA A 86 16.33 14.69 8.85
C ALA A 86 16.09 15.77 7.79
N ASP A 87 14.90 15.77 7.21
CA ASP A 87 14.48 16.80 6.26
C ASP A 87 14.05 18.07 7.03
N ASP A 88 14.96 19.05 7.13
CA ASP A 88 14.75 20.34 7.81
C ASP A 88 14.14 21.39 6.86
N SER A 89 12.98 21.08 6.27
CA SER A 89 12.24 21.99 5.39
C SER A 89 11.26 22.91 6.12
N ARG A 90 11.33 23.03 7.46
CA ARG A 90 10.40 23.84 8.27
C ARG A 90 11.00 25.02 9.02
N CYS A 91 12.32 25.28 8.95
CA CYS A 91 12.97 26.35 9.71
C CYS A 91 12.98 27.76 9.06
N THR A 92 12.09 28.07 8.12
CA THR A 92 11.97 29.44 7.58
C THR A 92 10.53 29.93 7.64
N ASN A 93 10.10 30.47 8.78
CA ASN A 93 9.06 31.50 8.92
C ASN A 93 8.93 31.95 10.38
N GLU A 94 10.01 32.51 10.94
CA GLU A 94 9.93 33.38 12.12
C GLU A 94 10.91 34.55 11.94
N GLN A 95 10.49 35.59 11.21
CA GLN A 95 11.00 36.97 11.29
C GLN A 95 9.88 37.96 11.01
#